data_AF-A0A1F7ABX9-F1
#
_entry.id   AF-A0A1F7ABX9-F1
#
_cell.length_a   1.000
_cell.length_b   1.000
_cell.length_c   1.000
_cell.angle_alpha   90.00
_cell.angle_beta   90.00
_cell.angle_gamma   90.00
#
_symmetry.space_group_name_H-M   'P 1'
#
loop_
_entity.id
_entity.type
_entity.pdbx_description
1 polymer ?
#
loop_
_entity_poly.entity_id
_entity_poly.type
_entity_poly.pdbx_seq_one_letter_code
_entity_poly.pdbx_strand_id
1 'polypeptide(L)' 'MAKGKSQYCTWYCGECHRANDVTYYDKRRDDQLKKEFKKFCPKCRKHVVHKRKDTRKGNA' A
#
# COMPACT_ATOMS: atom_id res chain seq x y z
N MET A 1 24.46 -9.88 -4.89
CA MET A 1 23.30 -9.08 -5.35
C MET A 1 22.73 -8.31 -4.18
N ALA A 2 22.82 -6.98 -4.19
CA ALA A 2 22.26 -6.14 -3.14
C ALA A 2 20.73 -6.31 -3.12
N LYS A 3 20.20 -7.02 -2.11
CA LYS A 3 18.76 -7.15 -1.88
C LYS A 3 18.20 -5.74 -1.70
N GLY A 4 17.52 -5.23 -2.73
CA GLY A 4 16.86 -3.92 -2.68
C GLY A 4 16.00 -3.84 -1.42
N LYS A 5 16.26 -2.83 -0.59
CA LYS A 5 15.59 -2.60 0.70
C LYS A 5 14.15 -2.13 0.54
N SER A 6 13.64 -2.06 -0.69
CA SER A 6 12.31 -1.62 -1.03
C SER A 6 11.30 -2.77 -0.92
N GLN A 7 10.22 -2.55 -0.19
CA GLN A 7 9.06 -3.44 -0.11
C GLN A 7 7.93 -2.87 -0.95
N TYR A 8 7.26 -3.73 -1.72
CA TYR A 8 6.03 -3.35 -2.40
C TYR A 8 4.87 -3.36 -1.42
N CYS A 9 4.02 -2.36 -1.54
CA CYS A 9 2.78 -2.27 -0.81
C CYS A 9 1.64 -1.88 -1.74
N THR A 10 0.50 -2.49 -1.49
CA THR A 10 -0.72 -2.24 -2.24
C THR A 10 -1.70 -1.53 -1.31
N TRP A 11 -2.31 -0.46 -1.81
CA TRP A 11 -3.29 0.33 -1.08
C TRP A 11 -4.69 -0.18 -1.38
N TYR A 12 -5.33 -0.68 -0.35
CA TYR A 12 -6.68 -1.22 -0.41
C TYR A 12 -7.67 -0.20 0.12
N CYS A 13 -8.71 0.08 -0.67
CA CYS A 13 -9.83 0.90 -0.21
C CYS A 13 -10.59 0.18 0.91
N GLY A 14 -10.86 0.87 2.03
CA GLY A 14 -11.60 0.29 3.15
C GLY A 14 -13.08 -0.02 2.89
N GLU A 15 -13.68 0.52 1.83
CA GLU A 15 -15.11 0.31 1.53
C GLU A 15 -15.34 -0.69 0.41
N CYS A 16 -14.59 -0.60 -0.70
CA CYS A 16 -14.74 -1.55 -1.82
C CYS A 16 -13.71 -2.67 -1.80
N HIS A 17 -12.80 -2.70 -0.81
CA HIS A 17 -11.76 -3.71 -0.64
C HIS A 17 -10.88 -3.95 -1.89
N ARG A 18 -10.90 -3.03 -2.85
CA ARG A 18 -10.09 -3.10 -4.07
C ARG A 18 -8.74 -2.45 -3.86
N ALA A 19 -7.75 -3.03 -4.54
CA ALA A 19 -6.44 -2.42 -4.73
C ALA A 19 -6.58 -1.23 -5.68
N ASN A 20 -6.30 -0.02 -5.19
CA ASN A 20 -6.34 1.20 -6.00
C ASN A 20 -4.95 1.59 -6.52
N ASP A 21 -3.90 1.33 -5.73
CA ASP A 21 -2.53 1.72 -6.06
C ASP A 21 -1.54 0.69 -5.55
N VAL A 22 -0.42 0.53 -6.26
CA VAL A 22 0.74 -0.21 -5.81
C VAL A 22 1.92 0.76 -5.73
N THR A 23 2.50 0.89 -4.55
CA THR A 23 3.68 1.73 -4.32
C THR A 23 4.80 0.90 -3.72
N TYR A 24 6.01 1.42 -3.73
CA TYR A 24 7.14 0.83 -3.03
C TYR A 24 7.61 1.78 -1.94
N TYR A 25 8.10 1.24 -0.84
CA TYR A 25 8.65 2.02 0.26
C TYR A 25 9.90 1.33 0.81
N ASP A 26 10.81 2.09 1.42
CA ASP A 26 12.01 1.52 2.04
C ASP A 26 11.67 0.86 3.38
N LYS A 27 12.03 -0.41 3.54
CA LYS A 27 11.77 -1.20 4.76
C LYS A 27 12.32 -0.57 6.03
N ARG A 28 13.40 0.23 5.93
CA ARG A 28 14.01 0.89 7.10
C ARG A 28 13.15 2.01 7.67
N ARG A 29 12.20 2.53 6.90
CA ARG A 29 11.29 3.61 7.32
C ARG A 29 9.86 3.10 7.56
N ASP A 30 9.66 1.79 7.64
CA ASP A 30 8.34 1.18 7.85
C ASP A 30 7.66 1.72 9.12
N ASP A 31 8.40 1.80 10.23
CA ASP A 31 7.93 2.30 11.52
C ASP A 31 7.40 3.74 11.49
N GLN A 32 7.91 4.58 10.58
CA GLN A 32 7.47 5.97 10.43
C GLN A 32 6.36 6.15 9.39
N LEU A 33 6.12 5.15 8.53
CA LEU A 33 5.13 5.25 7.46
C LEU A 33 3.74 4.94 7.99
N LYS A 34 2.87 5.97 8.00
CA LYS A 34 1.44 5.81 8.29
C LYS A 34 0.85 4.76 7.35
N LYS A 35 0.35 3.66 7.92
CA LYS A 35 -0.23 2.51 7.21
C LYS A 35 -1.61 2.81 6.61
N GLU A 36 -2.12 4.01 6.83
CA GLU A 36 -3.46 4.45 6.44
C GLU A 36 -3.41 5.88 5.93
N PHE A 37 -3.98 6.13 4.75
CA PHE A 37 -4.14 7.47 4.19
C PHE A 37 -5.50 7.64 3.53
N LYS A 38 -6.06 8.85 3.56
CA LYS A 38 -7.32 9.15 2.87
C LYS A 38 -7.01 9.48 1.41
N LYS A 39 -7.52 8.65 0.48
CA LYS A 39 -7.45 8.90 -0.98
C LYS A 39 -8.84 8.82 -1.59
N PHE A 40 -9.01 9.50 -2.71
CA PHE A 40 -10.19 9.34 -3.54
C PHE A 40 -10.25 7.92 -4.11
N CYS A 41 -11.38 7.23 -3.92
CA CYS A 41 -11.64 5.96 -4.58
C CYS A 41 -12.56 6.19 -5.79
N PRO A 42 -12.13 5.87 -7.02
CA PRO A 42 -12.94 6.10 -8.23
C PRO A 42 -14.20 5.25 -8.30
N LYS A 43 -14.26 4.13 -7.55
CA LYS A 43 -15.46 3.29 -7.46
C LYS A 43 -16.49 3.83 -6.47
N CYS A 44 -16.05 4.21 -5.27
CA CYS A 44 -16.93 4.78 -4.25
C CYS A 44 -17.29 6.24 -4.54
N ARG A 45 -16.52 6.92 -5.42
CA ARG A 45 -16.60 8.35 -5.74
C ARG A 45 -16.54 9.25 -4.51
N LYS A 46 -15.84 8.80 -3.47
CA LYS A 46 -15.61 9.54 -2.22
C LYS A 46 -14.19 9.32 -1.71
N HIS A 47 -13.75 10.21 -0.83
CA HIS A 47 -12.48 10.07 -0.12
C HIS A 47 -12.62 9.07 1.01
N VAL A 48 -11.84 8.00 0.93
CA VAL A 48 -11.92 6.86 1.85
C VAL A 48 -10.54 6.54 2.38
N VAL A 49 -10.51 5.98 3.59
CA VAL A 49 -9.27 5.50 4.19
C VAL A 49 -8.81 4.28 3.39
N HIS A 50 -7.64 4.41 2.79
CA HIS A 50 -6.94 3.31 2.14
C HIS A 50 -5.94 2.73 3.13
N LYS A 51 -6.00 1.41 3.31
CA LYS A 51 -5.10 0.66 4.16
C LYS A 51 -3.99 0.04 3.32
N ARG A 52 -2.76 0.19 3.78
CA ARG A 52 -1.60 -0.44 3.17
C ARG A 52 -1.59 -1.94 3.48
N LYS A 53 -1.38 -2.77 2.46
CA LYS A 53 -1.13 -4.21 2.61
C LYS A 53 0.18 -4.54 1.92
N ASP A 54 1.13 -5.05 2.69
CA ASP A 54 2.46 -5.34 2.19
C ASP A 54 2.44 -6.63 1.39
N THR A 55 2.70 -6.51 0.09
CA THR A 55 2.88 -7.67 -0.78
C THR A 55 4.33 -8.09 -0.68
N ARG A 56 4.60 -9.10 0.15
CA ARG A 56 5.91 -9.77 0.18
C ARG A 56 6.08 -10.47 -1.16
N LYS A 57 6.80 -9.85 -2.11
CA LYS A 57 7.21 -10.54 -3.33
C LYS A 57 8.14 -11.67 -2.90
N GLY A 58 7.59 -12.87 -2.89
CA GLY A 58 8.23 -14.09 -2.42
C GLY A 58 7.33 -15.26 -2.71
N ASN A 59 7.25 -15.63 -3.98
CA ASN A 59 7.30 -17.02 -4.44
C ASN A 59 7.39 -17.01 -5.97
N ALA A 60 8.62 -17.09 -6.46
CA ALA A 60 8.99 -17.80 -7.67
C ALA A 60 10.11 -18.75 -7.26
#